data_AF-A0A545SQ76-F1
#
_entry.id   AF-A0A545SQ76-F1
#
_cell.length_a   1.000
_cell.length_b   1.000
_cell.length_c   1.000
_cell.angle_alpha   90.00
_cell.angle_beta   90.00
_cell.angle_gamma   90.00
#
_symmetry.space_group_name_H-M   'P 1'
#
loop_
_entity.id
_entity.type
_entity.pdbx_description
1 polymer ?
#
loop_
_entity_poly.entity_id
_entity_poly.type
_entity_poly.pdbx_seq_one_letter_code
_entity_poly.pdbx_strand_id
1 'polypeptide(L)'
;MFPWLRTAFKRGCFLVVAISTTLGWATVPLAAQAADSCPDYRWSGFTNPGPQEFKVVDAYPTSRGREVHEVLFGPLKGKYAKAYLFAEFEGDCLMRVVSIGSYALTAMGLDGEGSTGDDRLYHADLYEPNSHATLGFYEGKPNLDEMRALAMSVFSEQPVEPVSQTELPNGTGE
;
A
#
# COMPACT_ATOMS: atom_id res chain seq x y z
N MET A 1 -1.62 -41.91 38.42
CA MET A 1 -0.73 -43.04 38.73
C MET A 1 0.63 -42.76 38.06
N PHE A 2 1.59 -42.18 38.81
CA PHE A 2 3.04 -42.24 38.51
C PHE A 2 3.53 -43.67 38.89
N PRO A 3 4.64 -44.28 38.37
CA PRO A 3 6.02 -43.76 38.52
C PRO A 3 7.17 -44.22 37.53
N TRP A 4 8.23 -43.38 37.44
CA TRP A 4 9.70 -43.70 37.41
C TRP A 4 10.38 -44.17 36.09
N LEU A 5 11.55 -43.63 35.70
CA LEU A 5 12.87 -43.88 36.32
C LEU A 5 13.80 -42.64 36.43
N ARG A 6 14.49 -42.59 37.58
CA ARG A 6 15.70 -41.80 37.90
C ARG A 6 16.93 -42.46 37.21
N THR A 7 18.09 -41.84 37.01
CA THR A 7 19.10 -41.59 38.07
C THR A 7 20.28 -40.71 37.59
N ALA A 8 20.65 -39.76 38.47
CA ALA A 8 21.92 -39.11 38.80
C ALA A 8 23.06 -38.89 37.79
N PHE A 9 23.68 -37.70 37.85
CA PHE A 9 25.10 -37.59 38.17
C PHE A 9 25.45 -36.29 38.93
N LYS A 10 26.64 -36.31 39.52
CA LYS A 10 27.15 -35.61 40.70
C LYS A 10 27.38 -34.10 40.62
N ARG A 11 27.19 -33.50 41.81
CA ARG A 11 27.94 -32.39 42.45
C ARG A 11 29.23 -31.93 41.75
N GLY A 12 29.26 -30.64 41.39
CA GLY A 12 30.45 -29.82 41.24
C GLY A 12 30.14 -28.44 41.83
N CYS A 13 30.98 -28.00 42.77
CA CYS A 13 30.77 -26.82 43.60
C CYS A 13 31.62 -25.66 43.09
N PHE A 14 31.16 -24.43 43.33
CA PHE A 14 31.87 -23.14 43.22
C PHE A 14 32.26 -22.62 41.82
N LEU A 15 31.57 -21.58 41.37
CA LEU A 15 32.06 -20.21 41.50
C LEU A 15 30.90 -19.24 41.21
N VAL A 16 30.49 -18.47 42.22
CA VAL A 16 29.56 -17.34 42.04
C VAL A 16 30.39 -16.18 41.52
N VAL A 17 30.21 -15.85 40.24
CA VAL A 17 30.56 -14.52 39.72
C VAL A 17 29.23 -13.79 39.53
N ALA A 18 28.89 -12.95 40.50
CA ALA A 18 27.82 -11.98 40.38
C ALA A 18 28.28 -10.90 39.40
N ILE A 19 28.02 -11.09 38.10
CA ILE A 19 28.02 -9.98 37.16
C ILE A 19 26.62 -9.39 37.20
N SER A 20 26.48 -8.32 37.96
CA SER A 20 25.30 -7.47 37.96
C SER A 20 25.27 -6.68 36.64
N THR A 21 24.85 -7.31 35.55
CA THR A 21 24.29 -6.57 34.42
C THR A 21 22.83 -6.37 34.72
N THR A 22 22.51 -5.18 35.22
CA THR A 22 21.18 -4.61 35.03
C THR A 22 20.97 -4.52 33.52
N LEU A 23 20.43 -5.58 32.92
CA LEU A 23 19.68 -5.49 31.69
C LEU A 23 18.49 -4.60 32.05
N GLY A 24 18.71 -3.29 32.00
CA GLY A 24 17.63 -2.33 31.88
C GLY A 24 16.98 -2.68 30.56
N TRP A 25 15.79 -3.25 30.65
CA TRP A 25 14.91 -3.36 29.50
C TRP A 25 14.55 -1.92 29.19
N ALA A 26 15.33 -1.28 28.32
CA ALA A 26 14.92 -0.07 27.68
C ALA A 26 13.71 -0.46 26.83
N THR A 27 12.52 -0.32 27.43
CA THR A 27 11.29 -0.17 26.69
C THR A 27 11.49 1.09 25.86
N VAL A 28 11.98 0.93 24.63
CA VAL A 28 11.87 2.00 23.65
C VAL A 28 10.37 2.19 23.50
N PRO A 29 9.79 3.34 23.92
CA PRO A 29 8.44 3.62 23.54
C PRO A 29 8.48 3.68 22.02
N LEU A 30 7.82 2.75 21.35
CA LEU A 30 7.43 2.92 19.96
C LEU A 30 6.49 4.11 20.00
N ALA A 31 7.07 5.31 19.96
CA ALA A 31 6.31 6.55 19.90
C ALA A 31 5.43 6.38 18.68
N ALA A 32 4.12 6.31 18.92
CA ALA A 32 3.13 6.52 17.88
C ALA A 32 3.57 7.80 17.15
N GLN A 33 4.17 7.63 15.97
CA GLN A 33 4.55 8.77 15.16
C GLN A 33 3.24 9.50 14.87
N ALA A 34 3.17 10.73 15.38
CA ALA A 34 1.95 11.50 15.43
C ALA A 34 1.36 11.65 14.03
N ALA A 35 0.05 11.50 13.92
CA ALA A 35 -0.72 11.73 12.69
C ALA A 35 -0.49 13.14 12.07
N ASP A 36 0.13 14.08 12.80
CA ASP A 36 0.47 15.43 12.34
C ASP A 36 1.69 15.51 11.39
N SER A 37 2.41 14.41 11.13
CA SER A 37 3.55 14.39 10.20
C SER A 37 3.26 13.79 8.83
N CYS A 38 2.03 13.35 8.56
CA CYS A 38 1.70 12.78 7.26
C CYS A 38 1.67 13.87 6.17
N PRO A 39 2.11 13.56 4.94
CA PRO A 39 1.99 14.50 3.84
C PRO A 39 0.51 14.82 3.54
N ASP A 40 0.24 16.05 3.11
CA ASP A 40 -1.10 16.48 2.68
C ASP A 40 -1.50 15.76 1.38
N TYR A 41 -2.28 14.69 1.49
CA TYR A 41 -2.67 13.85 0.36
C TYR A 41 -3.95 14.38 -0.32
N ARG A 42 -3.79 15.12 -1.41
CA ARG A 42 -4.87 15.88 -2.05
C ARG A 42 -5.76 15.09 -3.02
N TRP A 43 -5.39 13.84 -3.32
CA TRP A 43 -6.05 13.03 -4.36
C TRP A 43 -7.08 12.04 -3.81
N SER A 44 -7.56 12.23 -2.57
CA SER A 44 -8.53 11.34 -1.92
C SER A 44 -9.81 11.17 -2.75
N GLY A 45 -10.27 12.22 -3.44
CA GLY A 45 -11.45 12.14 -4.33
C GLY A 45 -11.28 11.18 -5.52
N PHE A 46 -10.04 10.94 -5.97
CA PHE A 46 -9.74 10.07 -7.10
C PHE A 46 -9.39 8.65 -6.67
N THR A 47 -8.82 8.48 -5.48
CA THR A 47 -8.38 7.19 -4.93
C THR A 47 -9.44 6.48 -4.08
N ASN A 48 -10.48 7.20 -3.63
CA ASN A 48 -11.58 6.62 -2.85
C ASN A 48 -12.35 5.52 -3.65
N PRO A 49 -12.78 4.42 -2.99
CA PRO A 49 -13.67 3.40 -3.57
C PRO A 49 -14.98 3.94 -4.17
N GLY A 50 -15.51 5.04 -3.65
CA GLY A 50 -16.84 5.51 -4.01
C GLY A 50 -17.91 4.43 -3.73
N PRO A 51 -18.76 4.07 -4.70
CA PRO A 51 -19.83 3.08 -4.52
C PRO A 51 -19.35 1.62 -4.64
N GLN A 52 -18.06 1.36 -4.85
CA GLN A 52 -17.53 0.00 -4.99
C GLN A 52 -17.20 -0.62 -3.63
N GLU A 53 -17.51 -1.90 -3.50
CA GLU A 53 -16.93 -2.74 -2.46
C GLU A 53 -15.43 -2.92 -2.72
N PHE A 54 -14.63 -3.08 -1.66
CA PHE A 54 -13.20 -3.32 -1.78
C PHE A 54 -12.71 -4.29 -0.70
N LYS A 55 -11.57 -4.91 -0.97
CA LYS A 55 -10.85 -5.75 -0.01
C LYS A 55 -9.36 -5.54 -0.15
N VAL A 56 -8.66 -5.39 0.98
CA VAL A 56 -7.21 -5.55 1.02
C VAL A 56 -6.92 -7.04 0.93
N VAL A 57 -6.13 -7.46 -0.05
CA VAL A 57 -5.83 -8.88 -0.29
C VAL A 57 -4.43 -9.28 0.07
N ASP A 58 -3.50 -8.32 0.09
CA ASP A 58 -2.11 -8.58 0.41
C ASP A 58 -1.42 -7.29 0.90
N ALA A 59 -0.28 -7.45 1.56
CA ALA A 59 0.57 -6.37 2.03
C ALA A 59 2.04 -6.75 1.87
N TYR A 60 2.82 -5.89 1.22
CA TYR A 60 4.21 -6.14 0.88
C TYR A 60 5.13 -5.13 1.57
N PRO A 61 6.12 -5.57 2.36
CA PRO A 61 7.13 -4.65 2.88
C PRO A 61 8.03 -4.17 1.73
N THR A 62 8.42 -2.90 1.76
CA THR A 62 9.45 -2.33 0.88
C THR A 62 10.78 -2.21 1.62
N SER A 63 11.87 -2.06 0.87
CA SER A 63 13.22 -1.93 1.43
C SER A 63 13.44 -0.68 2.29
N ARG A 64 12.47 0.25 2.31
CA ARG A 64 12.54 1.53 3.04
C ARG A 64 11.72 1.56 4.32
N GLY A 65 11.28 0.42 4.82
CA GLY A 65 10.40 0.36 5.99
C GLY A 65 8.99 0.88 5.71
N ARG A 66 8.59 0.91 4.43
CA ARG A 66 7.22 1.18 3.99
C ARG A 66 6.50 -0.12 3.70
N GLU A 67 5.19 -0.06 3.61
CA GLU A 67 4.34 -1.20 3.28
C GLU A 67 3.41 -0.84 2.13
N VAL A 68 3.25 -1.73 1.15
CA VAL A 68 2.31 -1.55 0.06
C VAL A 68 1.12 -2.47 0.24
N HIS A 69 -0.08 -1.90 0.35
CA HIS A 69 -1.33 -2.64 0.45
C HIS A 69 -1.93 -2.82 -0.93
N GLU A 70 -2.22 -4.07 -1.30
CA GLU A 70 -2.94 -4.40 -2.54
C GLU A 70 -4.44 -4.49 -2.25
N VAL A 71 -5.21 -3.68 -2.98
CA VAL A 71 -6.65 -3.55 -2.83
C VAL A 71 -7.34 -3.97 -4.12
N LEU A 72 -8.24 -4.94 -4.02
CA LEU A 72 -9.12 -5.34 -5.12
C LEU A 72 -10.50 -4.73 -4.92
N PHE A 73 -11.06 -4.18 -5.99
CA PHE A 73 -12.42 -3.67 -5.97
C PHE A 73 -13.39 -4.69 -6.55
N GLY A 74 -14.59 -4.72 -5.97
CA GLY A 74 -15.75 -5.44 -6.47
C GLY A 74 -16.27 -4.85 -7.80
N PRO A 75 -17.43 -5.30 -8.30
CA PRO A 75 -17.91 -4.95 -9.63
C PRO A 75 -17.78 -3.46 -9.93
N LEU A 76 -17.35 -3.12 -11.15
CA LEU A 76 -17.12 -1.73 -11.56
C LEU A 76 -18.41 -0.92 -11.41
N LYS A 77 -18.37 0.12 -10.58
CA LYS A 77 -19.50 1.00 -10.29
C LYS A 77 -19.06 2.45 -10.21
N GLY A 78 -19.93 3.35 -10.66
CA GLY A 78 -19.72 4.79 -10.57
C GLY A 78 -18.80 5.37 -11.66
N LYS A 79 -18.57 6.68 -11.55
CA LYS A 79 -17.86 7.52 -12.53
C LYS A 79 -16.35 7.24 -12.57
N TYR A 80 -15.77 6.74 -11.49
CA TYR A 80 -14.33 6.52 -11.30
C TYR A 80 -14.07 5.09 -10.84
N ALA A 81 -14.54 4.14 -11.65
CA ALA A 81 -14.53 2.74 -11.29
C ALA A 81 -13.09 2.20 -11.28
N LYS A 82 -12.71 1.45 -10.26
CA LYS A 82 -11.37 0.90 -10.05
C LYS A 82 -11.40 -0.62 -10.18
N ALA A 83 -10.34 -1.18 -10.73
CA ALA A 83 -10.07 -2.61 -10.70
C ALA A 83 -9.17 -2.92 -9.50
N TYR A 84 -8.04 -2.21 -9.39
CA TYR A 84 -6.99 -2.45 -8.41
C TYR A 84 -6.44 -1.13 -7.88
N LEU A 85 -5.91 -1.17 -6.67
CA LEU A 85 -5.18 -0.05 -6.09
C LEU A 85 -4.03 -0.61 -5.24
N PHE A 86 -2.86 -0.01 -5.39
CA PHE A 86 -1.69 -0.31 -4.59
C PHE A 86 -1.32 0.95 -3.81
N ALA A 87 -1.42 0.90 -2.49
CA ALA A 87 -1.19 2.06 -1.61
C ALA A 87 0.08 1.85 -0.78
N GLU A 88 1.07 2.72 -0.93
CA GLU A 88 2.28 2.71 -0.12
C GLU A 88 2.09 3.57 1.14
N PHE A 89 2.32 2.96 2.30
CA PHE A 89 2.24 3.57 3.62
C PHE A 89 3.60 3.61 4.32
N GLU A 90 3.83 4.67 5.09
CA GLU A 90 4.92 4.79 6.05
C GLU A 90 4.31 4.97 7.44
N GLY A 91 4.28 3.90 8.24
CA GLY A 91 3.39 3.84 9.42
C GLY A 91 1.93 3.96 8.99
N ASP A 92 1.20 4.92 9.56
CA ASP A 92 -0.19 5.21 9.20
C ASP A 92 -0.33 6.28 8.09
N CYS A 93 0.79 6.81 7.58
CA CYS A 93 0.79 7.86 6.56
C CYS A 93 0.70 7.28 5.15
N LEU A 94 -0.34 7.65 4.41
CA LEU A 94 -0.44 7.34 2.98
C LEU A 94 0.56 8.19 2.20
N MET A 95 1.52 7.53 1.56
CA MET A 95 2.61 8.20 0.85
C MET A 95 2.29 8.34 -0.63
N ARG A 96 1.94 7.23 -1.30
CA ARG A 96 1.73 7.18 -2.75
C ARG A 96 0.70 6.12 -3.08
N VAL A 97 0.01 6.29 -4.21
CA VAL A 97 -0.97 5.32 -4.72
C VAL A 97 -0.74 5.08 -6.20
N VAL A 98 -0.72 3.81 -6.61
CA VAL A 98 -0.92 3.42 -8.01
C VAL A 98 -2.33 2.86 -8.15
N SER A 99 -3.18 3.54 -8.90
CA SER A 99 -4.59 3.21 -9.09
C SER A 99 -4.83 2.76 -10.52
N ILE A 100 -5.49 1.61 -10.67
CA ILE A 100 -5.87 1.05 -11.97
C ILE A 100 -7.38 1.11 -12.06
N GLY A 101 -7.88 1.93 -12.98
CA GLY A 101 -9.31 2.16 -13.11
C GLY A 101 -9.74 2.64 -14.49
N SER A 102 -11.00 2.99 -14.60
CA SER A 102 -11.64 3.55 -15.77
C SER A 102 -12.54 4.70 -15.32
N TYR A 103 -12.42 5.88 -15.94
CA TYR A 103 -13.25 7.04 -15.63
C TYR A 103 -14.34 7.25 -16.70
N ALA A 104 -15.36 8.02 -16.37
CA ALA A 104 -16.51 8.21 -17.26
C ALA A 104 -16.15 8.72 -18.66
N LEU A 105 -15.13 9.58 -18.83
CA LEU A 105 -14.67 10.02 -20.15
C LEU A 105 -14.16 8.87 -21.04
N THR A 106 -13.52 7.84 -20.45
CA THR A 106 -13.19 6.58 -21.16
C THR A 106 -14.38 5.63 -21.31
N ALA A 107 -15.50 5.92 -20.65
CA ALA A 107 -16.75 5.19 -20.74
C ALA A 107 -17.86 5.96 -21.49
N MET A 108 -17.58 7.13 -22.07
CA MET A 108 -18.56 8.03 -22.71
C MET A 108 -19.15 7.50 -24.03
N GLY A 109 -18.85 6.26 -24.41
CA GLY A 109 -19.57 5.52 -25.46
C GLY A 109 -20.47 4.39 -24.92
N LEU A 110 -20.50 4.19 -23.61
CA LEU A 110 -21.18 3.08 -22.93
C LEU A 110 -22.23 3.66 -21.96
N ASP A 111 -23.15 4.44 -22.51
CA ASP A 111 -24.34 4.93 -21.80
C ASP A 111 -25.24 3.74 -21.45
N GLY A 112 -25.02 3.19 -20.26
CA GLY A 112 -25.89 2.18 -19.68
C GLY A 112 -25.25 1.56 -18.46
N GLU A 113 -26.01 1.49 -17.37
CA GLU A 113 -25.71 0.60 -16.25
C GLU A 113 -25.42 -0.81 -16.79
N GLY A 114 -24.14 -1.18 -16.92
CA GLY A 114 -23.77 -2.50 -17.43
C GLY A 114 -22.67 -2.56 -18.50
N SER A 115 -21.78 -1.58 -18.61
CA SER A 115 -20.50 -1.85 -19.30
C SER A 115 -19.75 -2.97 -18.57
N THR A 116 -19.79 -4.17 -19.14
CA THR A 116 -18.92 -5.28 -18.78
C THR A 116 -17.48 -4.85 -19.00
N GLY A 117 -16.58 -5.21 -18.09
CA GLY A 117 -15.24 -4.62 -17.97
C GLY A 117 -14.30 -4.75 -19.17
N ASP A 118 -14.74 -5.36 -20.27
CA ASP A 118 -13.93 -5.64 -21.46
C ASP A 118 -13.93 -4.48 -22.47
N ASP A 119 -14.98 -3.65 -22.52
CA ASP A 119 -15.09 -2.53 -23.48
C ASP A 119 -14.55 -1.20 -22.94
N ARG A 120 -13.99 -1.21 -21.72
CA ARG A 120 -13.52 0.00 -21.05
C ARG A 120 -12.04 0.20 -21.32
N LEU A 121 -11.65 1.45 -21.62
CA LEU A 121 -10.25 1.85 -21.52
C LEU A 121 -9.90 2.03 -20.05
N TYR A 122 -8.88 1.32 -19.60
CA TYR A 122 -8.29 1.48 -18.27
C TYR A 122 -7.07 2.37 -18.35
N HIS A 123 -6.73 3.00 -17.24
CA HIS A 123 -5.50 3.75 -17.06
C HIS A 123 -4.87 3.35 -15.72
N ALA A 124 -3.55 3.40 -15.70
CA ALA A 124 -2.77 3.34 -14.48
C ALA A 124 -2.32 4.75 -14.12
N ASP A 125 -2.68 5.23 -12.94
CA ASP A 125 -2.28 6.53 -12.43
C ASP A 125 -1.43 6.37 -11.18
N LEU A 126 -0.33 7.12 -11.11
CA LEU A 126 0.41 7.41 -9.89
C LEU A 126 -0.12 8.70 -9.27
N TYR A 127 -0.46 8.63 -8.00
CA TYR A 127 -0.82 9.76 -7.15
C TYR A 127 0.18 9.87 -6.00
N GLU A 128 0.94 10.94 -5.98
CA GLU A 128 1.78 11.36 -4.85
C GLU A 128 1.14 12.59 -4.20
N PRO A 129 1.58 13.03 -3.00
CA PRO A 129 0.86 14.06 -2.25
C PRO A 129 0.56 15.34 -3.06
N ASN A 130 1.52 15.74 -3.91
CA ASN A 130 1.46 16.95 -4.72
C ASN A 130 1.54 16.70 -6.24
N SER A 131 1.52 15.45 -6.70
CA SER A 131 1.64 15.15 -8.14
C SER A 131 0.69 14.04 -8.56
N HIS A 132 0.34 14.07 -9.85
CA HIS A 132 -0.35 13.00 -10.54
C HIS A 132 0.41 12.67 -11.82
N ALA A 133 0.55 11.40 -12.14
CA ALA A 133 1.11 10.94 -13.40
C ALA A 133 0.32 9.77 -13.96
N THR A 134 0.02 9.80 -15.25
CA THR A 134 -0.56 8.66 -15.97
C THR A 134 0.59 7.77 -16.43
N LEU A 135 0.63 6.53 -15.98
CA LEU A 135 1.66 5.53 -16.30
C LEU A 135 1.35 4.75 -17.57
N GLY A 136 0.08 4.67 -17.97
CA GLY A 136 -0.31 3.92 -19.16
C GLY A 136 -1.82 3.82 -19.35
N PHE A 137 -2.21 3.37 -20.54
CA PHE A 137 -3.59 3.04 -20.91
C PHE A 137 -3.66 1.59 -21.39
N TYR A 138 -4.78 0.92 -21.11
CA TYR A 138 -4.97 -0.51 -21.37
C TYR A 138 -6.36 -0.76 -21.94
N GLU A 139 -6.41 -1.51 -23.04
CA GLU A 139 -7.66 -2.03 -23.59
C GLU A 139 -8.08 -3.27 -22.79
N GLY A 140 -9.31 -3.24 -22.26
CA GLY A 140 -9.78 -4.27 -21.35
C GLY A 140 -9.08 -4.26 -19.99
N LYS A 141 -9.60 -5.07 -19.06
CA LYS A 141 -9.08 -5.10 -17.69
C LYS A 141 -7.67 -5.72 -17.67
N PRO A 142 -6.62 -4.98 -17.25
CA PRO A 142 -5.27 -5.53 -17.22
C PRO A 142 -5.13 -6.63 -16.16
N ASN A 143 -4.15 -7.52 -16.36
CA ASN A 143 -3.87 -8.60 -15.43
C ASN A 143 -3.33 -8.05 -14.10
N LEU A 144 -3.79 -8.62 -12.98
CA LEU A 144 -3.39 -8.16 -11.64
C LEU A 144 -1.88 -8.28 -11.40
N ASP A 145 -1.25 -9.37 -11.84
CA ASP A 145 0.19 -9.61 -11.62
C ASP A 145 1.04 -8.61 -12.39
N GLU A 146 0.62 -8.23 -13.60
CA GLU A 146 1.27 -7.19 -14.41
C GLU A 146 1.15 -5.82 -13.74
N MET A 147 -0.03 -5.49 -13.22
CA MET A 147 -0.26 -4.22 -12.53
C MET A 147 0.47 -4.15 -11.18
N ARG A 148 0.58 -5.30 -10.49
CA ARG A 148 1.42 -5.41 -9.29
C ARG A 148 2.87 -5.15 -9.63
N ALA A 149 3.39 -5.77 -10.69
CA ALA A 149 4.77 -5.55 -11.12
C ALA A 149 5.04 -4.07 -11.46
N LEU A 150 4.14 -3.42 -12.21
CA LEU A 150 4.20 -1.98 -12.49
C LEU A 150 4.25 -1.16 -11.20
N ALA A 151 3.32 -1.40 -10.27
CA ALA A 151 3.26 -0.67 -9.00
C ALA A 151 4.54 -0.87 -8.16
N MET A 152 5.06 -2.10 -8.09
CA MET A 152 6.30 -2.39 -7.37
C MET A 152 7.52 -1.71 -8.01
N SER A 153 7.59 -1.62 -9.34
CA SER A 153 8.64 -0.84 -10.02
C SER A 153 8.58 0.63 -9.63
N VAL A 154 7.38 1.23 -9.61
CA VAL A 154 7.18 2.62 -9.16
C VAL A 154 7.62 2.81 -7.70
N PHE A 155 7.16 1.94 -6.79
CA PHE A 155 7.47 2.09 -5.36
C PHE A 155 8.93 1.80 -5.03
N SER A 156 9.59 0.95 -5.82
CA SER A 156 11.03 0.68 -5.75
C SER A 156 11.88 1.76 -6.44
N GLU A 157 11.27 2.84 -6.93
CA GLU A 157 11.92 3.93 -7.68
C GLU A 157 12.71 3.46 -8.91
N GLN A 158 12.26 2.36 -9.51
CA GLN A 158 12.73 2.03 -10.84
C GLN A 158 12.15 3.06 -11.82
N PRO A 159 12.92 3.47 -12.85
CA PRO A 159 12.42 4.40 -13.85
C PRO A 159 11.17 3.83 -14.53
N VAL A 160 10.05 4.53 -14.38
CA VAL A 160 8.82 4.30 -15.13
C VAL A 160 8.49 5.63 -15.81
N GLU A 161 8.57 5.68 -17.14
CA GLU A 161 8.29 6.90 -17.88
C GLU A 161 6.77 7.12 -17.94
N PRO A 162 6.25 8.24 -17.39
CA PRO A 162 4.83 8.52 -17.46
C PRO A 162 4.43 8.97 -18.87
N VAL A 163 3.20 8.64 -19.26
CA VAL A 163 2.56 9.14 -20.48
C VAL A 163 2.20 10.63 -20.33
N SER A 164 1.82 11.05 -19.13
CA SER A 164 1.56 12.45 -18.79
C SER A 164 1.74 12.71 -17.30
N GLN A 165 2.04 13.95 -16.91
CA GLN A 165 2.24 14.33 -15.51
C GLN A 165 1.69 15.73 -15.22
N THR A 166 1.15 15.91 -14.02
CA THR A 166 0.68 17.18 -13.46
C THR A 166 1.24 17.36 -12.05
N GLU A 167 1.78 18.53 -11.76
CA GLU A 167 2.22 18.92 -10.41
C GLU A 167 1.27 19.98 -9.85
N LEU A 168 0.86 19.82 -8.60
CA LEU A 168 0.11 20.84 -7.87
C LEU A 168 1.12 21.86 -7.31
N PRO A 169 0.79 23.17 -7.36
CA PRO A 169 1.64 24.16 -6.73
C PRO A 169 1.77 23.84 -5.23
N ASN A 170 3.00 23.78 -4.73
CA ASN A 170 3.26 23.73 -3.30
C ASN A 170 2.54 24.92 -2.67
N GLY A 171 1.61 24.66 -1.74
CA GLY A 171 0.84 25.71 -1.09
C GLY A 171 1.78 26.67 -0.37
N THR A 172 2.17 27.77 -1.03
CA THR A 172 2.64 28.96 -0.34
C THR A 172 1.40 29.58 0.28
N GLY A 173 1.35 29.57 1.61
CA GLY A 173 0.21 30.06 2.37
C GLY A 173 -0.23 31.46 1.94
N GLU A 174 -1.54 31.63 1.93
CA GLU A 174 -2.23 32.89 2.21
C GLU A 174 -3.17 32.66 3.39
#